data_AF-A0A953AWJ9-F1
#
_entry.id   AF-A0A953AWJ9-F1
#
_cell.length_a   1.000
_cell.length_b   1.000
_cell.length_c   1.000
_cell.angle_alpha   90.00
_cell.angle_beta   90.00
_cell.angle_gamma   90.00
#
_symmetry.space_group_name_H-M   'P 1'
#
loop_
_entity.id
_entity.type
_entity.pdbx_description
1 polymer ?
#
loop_
_entity_poly.entity_id
_entity_poly.type
_entity_poly.pdbx_seq_one_letter_code
_entity_poly.pdbx_strand_id
1 'polypeptide(L)' 'MVTRRFENVEDAAGALEQVGYLPSREISTAVFLADRLEKPLLVEGPAGVGKT' A
#
# COMPACT_ATOMS: atom_id res chain seq x y z
N MET A 1 18.12 -11.30 2.16
CA MET A 1 17.33 -11.10 0.92
C MET A 1 15.98 -10.57 1.37
N VAL A 2 15.55 -9.40 0.90
CA VAL A 2 14.24 -8.86 1.26
C VAL A 2 13.18 -9.62 0.47
N THR A 3 12.17 -10.16 1.16
CA THR A 3 11.04 -10.81 0.51
C THR A 3 10.11 -9.73 -0.03
N ARG A 4 9.83 -9.77 -1.34
CA ARG A 4 8.80 -8.92 -1.94
C ARG A 4 7.45 -9.27 -1.32
N ARG A 5 6.73 -8.25 -0.85
CA ARG A 5 5.43 -8.42 -0.17
C ARG A 5 4.28 -8.58 -1.16
N PHE A 6 4.41 -8.04 -2.37
CA PHE A 6 3.31 -7.98 -3.34
C PHE A 6 3.74 -8.42 -4.74
N GLU A 7 2.88 -9.22 -5.38
CA GLU A 7 3.10 -9.71 -6.75
C GLU A 7 2.84 -8.61 -7.80
N ASN A 8 1.72 -7.89 -7.66
CA ASN A 8 1.26 -6.81 -8.55
C ASN A 8 0.55 -5.70 -7.74
N VAL A 9 -0.02 -4.71 -8.43
CA VAL A 9 -0.68 -3.55 -7.79
C VAL A 9 -2.00 -3.96 -7.14
N GLU A 10 -2.71 -4.92 -7.75
CA GLU A 10 -3.99 -5.44 -7.29
C GLU A 10 -3.83 -6.23 -5.98
N ASP A 11 -2.74 -7.00 -5.86
CA ASP A 11 -2.36 -7.72 -4.63
C ASP A 11 -2.08 -6.74 -3.48
N ALA A 12 -1.35 -5.65 -3.75
CA ALA A 12 -1.13 -4.58 -2.78
C ALA A 12 -2.45 -3.89 -2.35
N ALA A 13 -3.37 -3.69 -3.30
CA ALA A 13 -4.69 -3.13 -3.00
C ALA A 13 -5.50 -4.06 -2.08
N GLY A 14 -5.58 -5.35 -2.43
CA GLY A 14 -6.31 -6.35 -1.65
C GLY A 14 -5.75 -6.51 -0.24
N ALA A 15 -4.44 -6.46 -0.06
CA ALA A 15 -3.81 -6.52 1.26
C ALA A 15 -4.16 -5.30 2.14
N LEU A 16 -4.28 -4.11 1.55
CA LEU A 16 -4.71 -2.90 2.25
C LEU A 16 -6.21 -2.98 2.63
N GLU A 17 -7.05 -3.48 1.72
CA GLU A 17 -8.48 -3.68 1.98
C GLU A 17 -8.74 -4.67 3.12
N GLN A 18 -7.94 -5.73 3.22
CA GLN A 18 -8.01 -6.71 4.31
C GLN A 18 -7.79 -6.12 5.70
N VAL A 19 -7.05 -5.01 5.79
CA VAL A 19 -6.82 -4.28 7.05
C VAL A 19 -7.71 -3.04 7.17
N GLY A 20 -8.75 -2.91 6.35
CA GLY A 20 -9.73 -1.83 6.42
C GLY A 20 -9.29 -0.51 5.77
N TYR A 21 -8.12 -0.50 5.13
CA TYR A 21 -7.69 0.63 4.32
C TYR A 21 -8.34 0.51 2.93
N LEU A 22 -9.04 1.54 2.45
CA LEU A 22 -9.67 1.55 1.13
C LEU A 22 -8.79 2.34 0.15
N PRO A 23 -7.77 1.73 -0.49
CA PRO A 23 -6.82 2.47 -1.29
C PRO A 23 -7.40 2.89 -2.63
N SER A 24 -6.99 4.07 -3.11
CA SER A 24 -7.07 4.36 -4.54
C SER A 24 -5.99 3.59 -5.29
N ARG A 25 -6.12 3.50 -6.61
CA ARG A 25 -5.11 2.87 -7.47
C ARG A 25 -3.73 3.52 -7.33
N GLU A 26 -3.69 4.84 -7.12
CA GLU A 26 -2.46 5.60 -6.88
C GLU A 26 -1.77 5.16 -5.59
N ILE A 27 -2.52 4.97 -4.50
CA ILE A 27 -1.96 4.48 -3.23
C ILE A 27 -1.43 3.04 -3.38
N SER A 28 -2.21 2.15 -3.99
CA SER A 28 -1.77 0.77 -4.24
C SER A 28 -0.50 0.71 -5.08
N THR A 29 -0.40 1.59 -6.09
CA THR A 29 0.79 1.72 -6.93
C THR A 29 1.99 2.23 -6.11
N ALA A 30 1.80 3.24 -5.28
CA ALA A 30 2.86 3.78 -4.43
C ALA A 30 3.39 2.74 -3.43
N VAL A 31 2.50 1.96 -2.81
CA VAL A 31 2.86 0.86 -1.88
C VAL A 31 3.62 -0.24 -2.60
N PHE A 32 3.14 -0.66 -3.77
CA PHE A 32 3.80 -1.65 -4.61
C PHE A 32 5.22 -1.23 -5.03
N LEU A 33 5.40 0.04 -5.40
CA LEU A 33 6.71 0.59 -5.75
C LEU A 33 7.61 0.71 -4.54
N ALA A 34 7.09 1.13 -3.38
CA ALA A 34 7.85 1.21 -2.13
C ALA A 34 8.45 -0.15 -1.73
N ASP A 35 7.68 -1.24 -1.88
CA ASP A 35 8.15 -2.61 -1.66
C ASP A 35 9.31 -2.99 -2.61
N ARG A 36 9.20 -2.65 -3.90
CA ARG A 36 10.24 -2.94 -4.91
C ARG A 36 11.49 -2.10 -4.79
N LEU A 37 11.34 -0.86 -4.33
CA LEU A 37 12.44 0.09 -4.14
C LEU A 37 13.11 -0.06 -2.78
N GLU A 38 12.55 -0.88 -1.90
CA GLU A 38 12.99 -1.05 -0.51
C GLU A 38 13.06 0.30 0.23
N LYS A 39 12.09 1.19 -0.06
CA LYS A 39 12.00 2.52 0.55
C LYS A 39 10.76 2.63 1.43
N PRO A 40 10.88 3.24 2.62
CA PRO A 40 9.71 3.50 3.46
C PRO A 40 8.74 4.46 2.74
N LEU A 41 7.44 4.25 2.95
CA LEU A 41 6.36 5.09 2.44
C LEU A 41 5.62 5.74 3.61
N LEU A 42 5.51 7.06 3.59
CA LEU A 42 4.63 7.81 4.49
C LEU A 42 3.32 8.11 3.75
N VAL A 43 2.19 7.75 4.36
CA VAL A 43 0.86 8.01 3.80
C VAL A 43 0.16 9.04 4.69
N GLU A 44 -0.04 10.24 4.15
CA GLU A 44 -0.77 11.33 4.82
C GLU A 44 -2.16 11.51 4.23
N GLY A 45 -3.12 11.87 5.07
CA GLY A 45 -4.48 12.23 4.63
C GLY A 45 -5.33 12.76 5.79
N PRO A 46 -6.47 13.40 5.53
CA PRO A 46 -7.35 13.91 6.58
C PRO A 46 -7.85 12.81 7.52
N ALA A 47 -8.13 13.12 8.78
CA ALA A 47 -8.66 12.13 9.73
C ALA A 47 -9.94 11.46 9.18
N GLY A 48 -10.11 10.15 9.40
CA GLY A 48 -11.30 9.41 8.97
C GLY A 48 -11.24 8.73 7.58
N VAL A 49 -10.11 8.81 6.85
CA VAL A 49 -9.93 8.12 5.54
C VAL A 49 -9.42 6.67 5.65
N GLY A 50 -9.61 6.01 6.79
CA GLY A 50 -9.23 4.59 6.96
C GLY A 50 -7.73 4.34 7.16
N LYS A 51 -6.96 5.28 7.71
CA LYS A 51 -5.52 5.13 8.06
C LYS A 51 -5.25 4.19 9.25
N THR A 52 -6.29 3.58 9.82
CA THR A 52 -6.25 2.80 11.06
C THR A 52 -7.15 1.60 10.88
#